data_AF-A0A4V1TKY8-F1
#
_entry.id   AF-A0A4V1TKY8-F1
#
_cell.length_a   1.000
_cell.length_b   1.000
_cell.length_c   1.000
_cell.angle_alpha   90.00
_cell.angle_beta   90.00
_cell.angle_gamma   90.00
#
_symmetry.space_group_name_H-M   'P 1'
#
loop_
_entity.id
_entity.type
_entity.pdbx_description
1 polymer ?
#
loop_
_entity_poly.entity_id
_entity_poly.type
_entity_poly.pdbx_seq_one_letter_code
_entity_poly.pdbx_strand_id
1 'polypeptide(L)' 'FGFLISAISTRQGYYASGGARGVGEATTRAVVQSAVAILVANYIITSLLTEEL' A
#
# COMPACT_ATOMS: atom_id res chain seq x y z
N PHE A 1 0.28 -3.57 9.32
CA PHE A 1 -0.28 -2.94 8.10
C PHE A 1 -0.10 -1.43 8.01
N GLY A 2 -0.27 -0.65 9.09
CA GLY A 2 -0.14 0.82 9.04
C GLY A 2 1.20 1.36 8.50
N PHE A 3 2.31 0.69 8.80
CA PHE A 3 3.63 1.01 8.22
C PHE A 3 3.65 0.86 6.70
N LEU A 4 3.12 -0.25 6.16
CA LEU A 4 3.04 -0.48 4.71
C LEU A 4 2.18 0.58 4.01
N ILE A 5 1.00 0.86 4.56
CA ILE A 5 0.08 1.87 4.00
C ILE A 5 0.76 3.24 3.98
N SER A 6 1.37 3.64 5.10
CA SER A 6 2.01 4.96 5.23
C SER A 6 3.18 5.10 4.28
N ALA A 7 4.04 4.09 4.18
CA ALA A 7 5.20 4.10 3.28
C ALA A 7 4.78 4.16 1.80
N ILE A 8 3.79 3.37 1.39
CA ILE A 8 3.28 3.35 0.01
C ILE A 8 2.58 4.67 -0.32
N SER A 9 1.74 5.16 0.59
CA SER A 9 0.94 6.37 0.38
C SER A 9 1.80 7.63 0.35
N THR A 10 2.78 7.75 1.26
CA THR A 10 3.71 8.89 1.24
C THR A 10 4.62 8.88 0.02
N ARG A 11 5.08 7.70 -0.43
CA ARG A 11 5.82 7.60 -1.69
C ARG A 11 4.98 8.11 -2.86
N GLN A 12 3.73 7.65 -2.98
CA GLN A 12 2.88 8.07 -4.09
C GLN A 12 2.49 9.55 -4.03
N GLY A 13 2.25 10.08 -2.83
CA GLY A 13 2.03 11.50 -2.61
C GLY A 13 3.26 12.36 -2.94
N TYR A 14 4.46 11.89 -2.61
CA TYR A 14 5.71 12.61 -2.86
C TYR A 14 6.02 12.76 -4.36
N TYR A 15 5.73 11.73 -5.16
CA TYR A 15 5.90 11.76 -6.61
C TYR A 15 4.66 12.25 -7.37
N ALA A 16 3.62 12.71 -6.67
CA ALA A 16 2.43 13.25 -7.31
C ALA A 16 2.77 14.55 -8.07
N SER A 17 2.31 14.64 -9.32
CA SER A 17 2.53 15.79 -10.19
C SER A 17 1.31 16.01 -11.08
N GLY A 18 1.16 17.20 -11.67
CA GLY A 18 -0.02 17.52 -12.50
C GLY A 18 -1.21 18.13 -11.74
N GLY A 19 -0.94 18.78 -10.60
CA GLY A 19 -1.95 19.52 -9.82
C GLY A 19 -3.02 18.61 -9.20
N ALA A 20 -4.22 19.15 -8.98
CA ALA A 20 -5.30 18.47 -8.26
C ALA A 20 -5.71 17.12 -8.92
N ARG A 21 -5.72 17.05 -10.25
CA ARG A 21 -6.03 15.81 -10.98
C ARG A 21 -4.96 14.74 -10.73
N GLY A 22 -3.69 15.11 -10.81
CA GLY A 22 -2.58 14.19 -10.58
C GLY A 22 -2.50 13.69 -9.13
N VAL A 23 -2.87 14.53 -8.16
CA VAL A 23 -3.02 14.12 -6.75
C VAL A 23 -4.14 13.09 -6.59
N GLY A 24 -5.28 13.27 -7.26
CA GLY A 24 -6.36 12.29 -7.27
C GLY A 24 -5.92 10.95 -7.86
N GLU A 25 -5.24 10.98 -9.01
CA GLU A 25 -4.69 9.77 -9.63
C GLU A 25 -3.63 9.08 -8.76
N ALA A 26 -2.75 9.85 -8.12
CA ALA A 26 -1.74 9.32 -7.19
C ALA A 26 -2.40 8.67 -5.97
N THR A 27 -3.48 9.25 -5.45
CA THR A 27 -4.26 8.69 -4.34
C THR A 27 -4.89 7.36 -4.73
N THR A 28 -5.53 7.27 -5.91
CA THR A 28 -6.10 6.01 -6.41
C THR A 28 -5.02 4.93 -6.54
N ARG A 29 -3.85 5.27 -7.12
CA ARG A 29 -2.72 4.34 -7.22
C ARG A 29 -2.20 3.92 -5.85
N ALA A 30 -2.11 4.84 -4.89
CA ALA A 30 -1.67 4.57 -3.53
C ALA A 30 -2.57 3.55 -2.81
N VAL A 31 -3.90 3.73 -2.92
CA VAL A 31 -4.87 2.83 -2.28
C VAL A 31 -4.81 1.44 -2.89
N VAL A 32 -4.77 1.33 -4.23
CA VAL A 32 -4.69 0.02 -4.91
C VAL A 32 -3.40 -0.71 -4.54
N GLN A 33 -2.26 -0.03 -4.60
CA GLN A 33 -0.97 -0.63 -4.23
C GLN A 33 -0.93 -1.03 -2.75
N SER A 34 -1.48 -0.20 -1.87
CA SER A 34 -1.57 -0.52 -0.45
C SER A 34 -2.45 -1.75 -0.20
N ALA A 35 -3.60 -1.87 -0.88
CA ALA A 35 -4.48 -3.02 -0.75
C ALA A 35 -3.80 -4.33 -1.19
N VAL A 36 -3.11 -4.32 -2.34
CA VAL A 36 -2.35 -5.50 -2.81
C VAL A 36 -1.23 -5.85 -1.84
N ALA A 37 -0.46 -4.86 -1.37
CA ALA A 37 0.61 -5.09 -0.40
C ALA A 37 0.09 -5.66 0.93
N ILE A 38 -1.06 -5.20 1.41
CA ILE A 38 -1.72 -5.74 2.60
C ILE A 38 -2.12 -7.20 2.38
N LEU A 39 -2.72 -7.54 1.24
CA LEU A 39 -3.12 -8.92 0.95
C LEU A 39 -1.92 -9.87 0.94
N VAL A 40 -0.83 -9.47 0.28
CA VAL A 40 0.42 -10.25 0.25
C VAL A 40 1.02 -10.38 1.65
N ALA A 41 1.14 -9.26 2.38
CA ALA A 41 1.67 -9.28 3.74
C ALA A 41 0.79 -10.12 4.68
N ASN A 42 -0.53 -10.09 4.51
CA ASN A 42 -1.45 -10.89 5.28
C ASN A 42 -1.24 -12.38 5.00
N TYR A 43 -1.14 -12.79 3.74
CA TYR A 43 -0.84 -14.17 3.40
C TYR A 43 0.48 -14.65 4.00
N ILE A 44 1.55 -13.86 3.90
CA ILE A 44 2.85 -14.18 4.48
C ILE A 44 2.76 -14.30 6.00
N ILE A 45 2.13 -13.34 6.68
CA ILE A 45 1.97 -13.36 8.14
C ILE A 45 1.14 -14.57 8.57
N THR A 46 0.04 -14.85 7.87
CA THR A 46 -0.83 -15.99 8.20
C THR A 46 -0.13 -17.32 7.94
N SER A 47 0.56 -17.48 6.82
CA SER A 47 1.36 -18.68 6.50
C SER A 47 2.44 -18.88 7.55
N LEU A 48 3.24 -17.87 7.90
CA LEU A 48 4.26 -18.00 8.95
C LEU A 48 3.68 -18.27 10.34
N LEU A 49 2.57 -17.63 10.70
CA LEU A 49 1.95 -17.78 12.01
C LEU A 49 1.22 -19.12 12.17
N THR A 50 0.73 -19.71 11.06
CA THR A 50 -0.09 -20.92 11.08
C THR A 50 0.69 -22.18 10.65
N GLU A 51 1.63 -22.08 9.71
CA GLU A 51 2.49 -23.19 9.25
C GLU A 51 3.73 -23.43 10.13
N GLU A 52 3.63 -23.17 11.44
CA GLU A 52 4.60 -23.60 12.46
C GLU A 52 3.95 -24.40 13.61
N LEU A 53 2.88 -25.16 13.34
CA LEU A 53 2.46 -26.28 14.22
C LEU A 53 1.86 -27.47 13.45
#